data_AF-X1GB72-F1
#
_entry.id   AF-X1GB72-F1
#
_cell.length_a   1.000
_cell.length_b   1.000
_cell.length_c   1.000
_cell.angle_alpha   90.00
_cell.angle_beta   90.00
_cell.angle_gamma   90.00
#
_symmetry.space_group_name_H-M   'P 1'
#
loop_
_entity.id
_entity.type
_entity.pdbx_description
1 polymer ?
#
loop_
_entity_poly.entity_id
_entity_poly.type
_entity_poly.pdbx_seq_one_letter_code
_entity_poly.pdbx_strand_id
1 'polypeptide(L)'
;MALVLPAAIAIRLTKFPSGERYQRGMQAFWYLVLAGVISAITFRILQPYAFSGPGFFGLKPNPQWLANIRELRAQSSGDVDFPPAMQWARRSVLFSGKNLVLWGLGLPLGILAGLGFLWAGWRMVVSVLQRTNEWQQHALLWGWTAAYFTWQSFSLNPSMRYQLPVYPALVIFAAWGLVALYDRVRSQSFPTFGEKSAGSEGSSSRSLARVLVVLVGVAVLAAAMAYAFGFTRIYDR
;
A
#
# COMPACT_ATOMS: atom_id res chain seq x y z
N MET A 1 10.44 -1.28 -8.12
CA MET A 1 10.56 -0.75 -6.74
C MET A 1 11.62 0.34 -6.58
N ALA A 2 12.78 0.27 -7.23
CA ALA A 2 13.82 1.31 -7.13
C ALA A 2 13.36 2.73 -7.50
N LEU A 3 12.31 2.86 -8.32
CA LEU A 3 11.77 4.15 -8.77
C LEU A 3 10.84 4.83 -7.76
N VAL A 4 10.42 4.15 -6.69
CA VAL A 4 9.48 4.70 -5.70
C VAL A 4 10.10 5.86 -4.94
N LEU A 5 11.38 5.74 -4.57
CA LEU A 5 12.10 6.76 -3.81
C LEU A 5 12.36 8.04 -4.65
N PRO A 6 12.83 7.95 -5.91
CA PRO A 6 12.84 9.09 -6.84
C PRO A 6 11.46 9.70 -7.06
N ALA A 7 10.42 8.89 -7.25
CA ALA A 7 9.05 9.39 -7.44
C ALA A 7 8.53 10.14 -6.20
N ALA A 8 8.80 9.63 -5.00
CA ALA A 8 8.47 10.29 -3.73
C ALA A 8 9.16 11.66 -3.61
N ILE A 9 10.43 11.73 -3.98
CA ILE A 9 11.20 12.98 -3.98
C ILE A 9 10.65 13.94 -5.01
N ALA A 10 10.34 13.48 -6.22
CA ALA A 10 9.75 14.32 -7.26
C ALA A 10 8.42 14.94 -6.80
N ILE A 11 7.52 14.12 -6.23
CA ILE A 11 6.26 14.61 -5.65
C ILE A 11 6.54 15.60 -4.52
N ARG A 12 7.50 15.32 -3.63
CA ARG A 12 7.85 16.22 -2.52
C ARG A 12 8.40 17.56 -3.00
N LEU A 13 9.20 17.58 -4.07
CA LEU A 13 9.76 18.81 -4.63
C LEU A 13 8.69 19.74 -5.20
N THR A 14 7.55 19.20 -5.66
CA THR A 14 6.42 20.04 -6.12
C THR A 14 5.78 20.88 -5.00
N LYS A 15 5.96 20.52 -3.73
CA LYS A 15 5.44 21.26 -2.57
C LYS A 15 6.22 22.54 -2.24
N PHE A 16 7.45 22.68 -2.76
CA PHE A 16 8.31 23.83 -2.45
C PHE A 16 8.17 24.94 -3.50
N PRO A 17 8.33 26.23 -3.11
CA PRO A 17 8.44 27.36 -4.03
C PRO A 17 9.59 27.17 -5.02
N SER A 18 9.45 27.69 -6.24
CA SER A 18 10.40 27.49 -7.35
C SER A 18 11.85 27.84 -7.00
N GLY A 19 12.09 28.86 -6.18
CA GLY A 19 13.42 29.29 -5.74
C GLY A 19 14.16 28.28 -4.84
N GLU A 20 13.44 27.46 -4.06
CA GLU A 20 14.05 26.47 -3.15
C GLU A 20 14.24 25.08 -3.78
N ARG A 21 13.55 24.80 -4.90
CA ARG A 21 13.53 23.47 -5.53
C ARG A 21 14.90 22.96 -5.92
N TYR A 22 15.78 23.85 -6.39
CA TYR A 22 17.14 23.48 -6.80
C TYR A 22 17.97 23.01 -5.59
N GLN A 23 18.00 23.80 -4.52
CA GLN A 23 18.75 23.46 -3.30
C GLN A 23 18.20 22.18 -2.65
N ARG A 24 16.88 22.06 -2.51
CA ARG A 24 16.23 20.86 -1.96
C ARG A 24 16.42 19.64 -2.87
N GLY A 25 16.42 19.84 -4.18
CA GLY A 25 16.70 18.79 -5.16
C GLY A 25 18.13 18.26 -5.03
N MET A 26 19.10 19.16 -4.85
CA MET A 26 20.50 18.80 -4.61
C MET A 26 20.68 18.04 -3.28
N GLN A 27 20.02 18.48 -2.21
CA GLN A 27 20.00 17.74 -0.94
C GLN A 27 19.40 16.33 -1.13
N ALA A 28 18.27 16.23 -1.85
CA ALA A 28 17.62 14.96 -2.11
C ALA A 28 18.49 14.02 -2.97
N PHE A 29 19.23 14.56 -3.93
CA PHE A 29 20.20 13.80 -4.71
C PHE A 29 21.27 13.17 -3.82
N TRP A 30 21.87 13.95 -2.90
CA TRP A 30 22.86 13.39 -1.97
C TRP A 30 22.28 12.36 -1.03
N TYR A 31 21.04 12.52 -0.56
CA TYR A 31 20.36 11.48 0.20
C TYR A 31 20.10 10.21 -0.62
N LEU A 32 19.79 10.32 -1.92
CA LEU A 32 19.66 9.17 -2.82
C LEU A 32 20.97 8.43 -3.01
N VAL A 33 22.07 9.18 -3.22
CA VAL A 33 23.42 8.62 -3.32
C VAL A 33 23.79 7.90 -2.04
N LEU A 34 23.59 8.54 -0.87
CA LEU A 34 23.86 7.95 0.43
C LEU A 34 23.03 6.67 0.64
N ALA A 35 21.74 6.69 0.32
CA ALA A 35 20.88 5.51 0.39
C ALA A 35 21.37 4.38 -0.52
N GLY A 36 21.81 4.70 -1.75
CA GLY A 36 22.40 3.74 -2.67
C GLY A 36 23.68 3.09 -2.13
N VAL A 37 24.59 3.90 -1.55
CA VAL A 37 25.82 3.43 -0.93
C VAL A 37 25.52 2.52 0.27
N ILE A 38 24.63 2.96 1.17
CA ILE A 38 24.22 2.16 2.33
C ILE A 38 23.56 0.85 1.88
N SER A 39 22.72 0.88 0.85
CA SER A 39 22.10 -0.32 0.30
C SER A 39 23.13 -1.29 -0.27
N ALA A 40 24.14 -0.79 -1.00
CA ALA A 40 25.22 -1.61 -1.53
C ALA A 40 26.09 -2.24 -0.42
N ILE A 41 26.44 -1.47 0.62
CA ILE A 41 27.18 -1.97 1.80
C ILE A 41 26.35 -3.03 2.53
N THR A 42 25.06 -2.74 2.77
CA THR A 42 24.13 -3.67 3.43
C THR A 42 24.00 -4.96 2.64
N PHE A 43 23.82 -4.88 1.32
CA PHE A 43 23.77 -6.06 0.44
C PHE A 43 25.08 -6.83 0.50
N ARG A 44 26.23 -6.14 0.46
CA ARG A 44 27.54 -6.79 0.55
C ARG A 44 27.74 -7.57 1.85
N ILE A 45 27.25 -7.05 2.97
CA ILE A 45 27.37 -7.69 4.29
C ILE A 45 26.36 -8.84 4.43
N LEU A 46 25.10 -8.63 4.06
CA LEU A 46 24.00 -9.58 4.29
C LEU A 46 23.82 -10.63 3.17
N GLN A 47 24.48 -10.46 2.03
CA GLN A 47 24.43 -11.39 0.88
C GLN A 47 25.85 -11.75 0.41
N PRO A 48 26.73 -12.28 1.27
CA PRO A 48 28.13 -12.53 0.91
C PRO A 48 28.28 -13.58 -0.21
N TYR A 49 27.37 -14.55 -0.29
CA TYR A 49 27.38 -15.62 -1.30
C TYR A 49 27.09 -15.13 -2.74
N ALA A 50 26.58 -13.91 -2.90
CA ALA A 50 26.40 -13.29 -4.21
C ALA A 50 27.75 -12.94 -4.87
N PHE A 51 28.85 -13.02 -4.12
CA PHE A 51 30.19 -12.66 -4.56
C PHE A 51 31.15 -13.86 -4.45
N SER A 52 32.09 -13.95 -5.39
CA SER A 52 33.07 -15.06 -5.48
C SER A 52 34.49 -14.65 -5.09
N GLY A 53 34.77 -13.35 -4.91
CA GLY A 53 36.10 -12.88 -4.53
C GLY A 53 36.37 -12.97 -3.02
N PRO A 54 37.63 -13.17 -2.59
CA PRO A 54 37.98 -13.20 -1.17
C PRO A 54 37.80 -11.82 -0.52
N GLY A 55 37.43 -11.81 0.76
CA GLY A 55 37.30 -10.59 1.55
C GLY A 55 36.21 -9.62 1.08
N PHE A 56 36.07 -8.48 1.75
CA PHE A 56 35.00 -7.52 1.50
C PHE A 56 35.04 -6.92 0.07
N PHE A 57 36.22 -6.66 -0.46
CA PHE A 57 36.42 -5.98 -1.75
C PHE A 57 36.34 -6.90 -2.98
N GLY A 58 36.14 -8.22 -2.78
CA GLY A 58 35.96 -9.19 -3.85
C GLY A 58 34.60 -9.08 -4.56
N LEU A 59 34.32 -8.00 -5.28
CA LEU A 59 33.00 -7.67 -5.86
C LEU A 59 32.61 -8.48 -7.11
N LYS A 60 33.39 -9.49 -7.50
CA LYS A 60 33.07 -10.36 -8.64
C LYS A 60 31.80 -11.17 -8.33
N PRO A 61 30.71 -11.04 -9.13
CA PRO A 61 29.50 -11.83 -8.91
C PRO A 61 29.80 -13.33 -8.92
N ASN A 62 29.20 -14.09 -8.01
CA ASN A 62 29.31 -15.54 -7.99
C ASN A 62 28.52 -16.14 -9.17
N PRO A 63 29.16 -16.88 -10.10
CA PRO A 63 28.48 -17.47 -11.25
C PRO A 63 27.35 -18.43 -10.85
N GLN A 64 27.52 -19.19 -9.78
CA GLN A 64 26.49 -20.12 -9.28
C GLN A 64 25.29 -19.36 -8.74
N TRP A 65 25.51 -18.30 -7.97
CA TRP A 65 24.43 -17.44 -7.50
C TRP A 65 23.65 -16.85 -8.68
N LEU A 66 24.36 -16.35 -9.69
CA LEU A 66 23.73 -15.80 -10.89
C LEU A 66 22.93 -16.86 -11.68
N ALA A 67 23.46 -18.09 -11.78
CA ALA A 67 22.75 -19.21 -12.39
C ALA A 67 21.45 -19.54 -11.62
N ASN A 68 21.52 -19.63 -10.30
CA ASN A 68 20.34 -19.89 -9.45
C ASN A 68 19.26 -18.79 -9.61
N ILE A 69 19.67 -17.52 -9.66
CA ILE A 69 18.72 -16.40 -9.88
C ILE A 69 18.07 -16.49 -11.27
N ARG A 70 18.82 -16.90 -12.31
CA ARG A 70 18.26 -17.10 -13.66
C ARG A 70 17.28 -18.27 -13.69
N GLU A 71 17.61 -19.37 -13.01
CA GLU A 71 16.74 -20.53 -12.91
C GLU A 71 15.44 -20.21 -12.18
N LEU A 72 15.50 -19.53 -11.03
CA LEU A 72 14.32 -19.09 -10.28
C LEU A 72 13.42 -18.16 -11.09
N ARG A 73 14.02 -17.30 -11.92
CA ARG A 73 13.27 -16.45 -12.85
C ARG A 73 12.55 -17.29 -13.90
N ALA A 74 13.22 -18.28 -14.51
CA ALA A 74 12.63 -19.15 -15.52
C ALA A 74 11.49 -20.01 -14.95
N GLN A 75 11.65 -20.54 -13.74
CA GLN A 75 10.58 -21.26 -13.03
C GLN A 75 9.35 -20.38 -12.72
N SER A 76 9.54 -19.06 -12.63
CA SER A 76 8.47 -18.09 -12.39
C SER A 76 7.91 -17.44 -13.66
N SER A 77 8.56 -17.61 -14.82
CA SER A 77 8.16 -16.99 -16.10
C SER A 77 7.16 -17.82 -16.90
N GLY A 78 6.89 -19.06 -16.48
CA GLY A 78 5.98 -19.97 -17.19
C GLY A 78 6.58 -20.59 -18.46
N ASP A 79 7.83 -20.27 -18.79
CA ASP A 79 8.55 -20.80 -19.97
C ASP A 79 9.17 -22.19 -19.72
N VAL A 80 9.13 -22.66 -18.48
CA VAL A 80 9.68 -23.95 -18.05
C VAL A 80 8.57 -24.76 -17.40
N ASP A 81 8.50 -26.05 -17.73
CA ASP A 81 7.62 -27.00 -17.07
C ASP A 81 8.04 -27.20 -15.61
N PHE A 82 7.44 -26.41 -14.73
CA PHE A 82 7.63 -26.50 -13.29
C PHE A 82 6.30 -26.93 -12.65
N PRO A 83 6.13 -28.22 -12.29
CA PRO A 83 4.86 -28.76 -11.80
C PRO A 83 4.22 -27.95 -10.65
N PRO A 84 4.98 -27.42 -9.66
CA PRO A 84 4.39 -26.58 -8.62
C PRO A 84 3.75 -25.28 -9.15
N ALA A 85 4.23 -24.73 -10.27
CA ALA A 85 3.67 -23.51 -10.85
C ALA A 85 2.33 -23.75 -11.57
N MET A 86 2.05 -24.98 -12.02
CA MET A 86 0.84 -25.31 -12.78
C MET A 86 -0.46 -25.04 -12.01
N GLN A 87 -0.43 -25.05 -10.66
CA GLN A 87 -1.61 -24.75 -9.83
C GLN A 87 -2.16 -23.32 -10.01
N TRP A 88 -1.31 -22.41 -10.50
CA TRP A 88 -1.65 -21.03 -10.81
C TRP A 88 -1.89 -20.77 -12.30
N ALA A 89 -1.72 -21.79 -13.15
CA ALA A 89 -2.03 -21.68 -14.56
C ALA A 89 -3.50 -21.26 -14.74
N ARG A 90 -3.74 -20.28 -15.62
CA ARG A 90 -5.08 -19.76 -15.97
C ARG A 90 -5.85 -19.13 -14.79
N ARG A 91 -5.19 -18.77 -13.69
CA ARG A 91 -5.86 -17.98 -12.64
C ARG A 91 -6.17 -16.58 -13.15
N SER A 92 -7.35 -16.08 -12.79
CA SER A 92 -7.74 -14.70 -13.08
C SER A 92 -6.77 -13.71 -12.43
N VAL A 93 -6.57 -12.55 -13.06
CA VAL A 93 -5.84 -11.42 -12.47
C VAL A 93 -6.44 -10.96 -11.13
N LEU A 94 -7.73 -11.24 -10.89
CA LEU A 94 -8.40 -10.94 -9.62
C LEU A 94 -8.14 -11.99 -8.54
N PHE A 95 -7.46 -13.10 -8.85
CA PHE A 95 -7.23 -14.19 -7.91
C PHE A 95 -6.49 -13.71 -6.66
N SER A 96 -5.43 -12.92 -6.83
CA SER A 96 -4.67 -12.37 -5.71
C SER A 96 -5.54 -11.44 -4.84
N GLY A 97 -6.37 -10.60 -5.46
CA GLY A 97 -7.28 -9.68 -4.76
C GLY A 97 -8.39 -10.41 -4.00
N LYS A 98 -8.99 -11.42 -4.63
CA LYS A 98 -10.01 -12.28 -4.00
C LYS A 98 -9.46 -12.94 -2.74
N ASN A 99 -8.26 -13.53 -2.82
CA ASN A 99 -7.65 -14.17 -1.64
C ASN A 99 -7.25 -13.14 -0.58
N LEU A 100 -6.75 -11.97 -0.96
CA LEU A 100 -6.44 -10.90 -0.01
C LEU A 100 -7.66 -10.47 0.81
N VAL A 101 -8.83 -10.35 0.18
CA VAL A 101 -10.06 -9.96 0.89
C VAL A 101 -10.66 -11.13 1.68
N LEU A 102 -10.75 -12.32 1.10
CA LEU A 102 -11.40 -13.46 1.75
C LEU A 102 -10.55 -14.09 2.85
N TRP A 103 -9.25 -14.26 2.59
CA TRP A 103 -8.36 -15.06 3.43
C TRP A 103 -7.27 -14.24 4.11
N GLY A 104 -7.02 -13.01 3.65
CA GLY A 104 -6.02 -12.12 4.21
C GLY A 104 -6.55 -11.19 5.27
N LEU A 105 -7.19 -10.11 4.82
CA LEU A 105 -7.78 -9.10 5.69
C LEU A 105 -9.09 -9.56 6.33
N GLY A 106 -9.74 -10.57 5.75
CA GLY A 106 -11.11 -10.95 6.06
C GLY A 106 -12.12 -9.99 5.43
N LEU A 107 -13.37 -10.44 5.29
CA LEU A 107 -14.42 -9.71 4.57
C LEU A 107 -14.65 -8.28 5.10
N PRO A 108 -14.85 -8.03 6.40
CA PRO A 108 -15.23 -6.69 6.87
C PRO A 108 -14.11 -5.67 6.65
N LEU A 109 -12.88 -6.02 7.01
CA LEU A 109 -11.72 -5.15 6.86
C LEU A 109 -11.28 -5.03 5.40
N GLY A 110 -11.35 -6.11 4.62
CA GLY A 110 -11.02 -6.10 3.20
C GLY A 110 -11.95 -5.22 2.37
N ILE A 111 -13.27 -5.27 2.65
CA ILE A 111 -14.24 -4.38 2.01
C ILE A 111 -13.97 -2.92 2.42
N LEU A 112 -13.79 -2.64 3.72
CA LEU A 112 -13.52 -1.29 4.20
C LEU A 112 -12.22 -0.72 3.60
N ALA A 113 -11.17 -1.54 3.51
CA ALA A 113 -9.91 -1.17 2.88
C ALA A 113 -10.07 -0.86 1.39
N GLY A 114 -10.82 -1.70 0.66
CA GLY A 114 -11.12 -1.47 -0.75
C GLY A 114 -11.90 -0.17 -0.96
N LEU A 115 -12.94 0.07 -0.17
CA LEU A 115 -13.73 1.31 -0.22
C LEU A 115 -12.90 2.54 0.11
N GLY A 116 -12.10 2.49 1.18
CA GLY A 116 -11.21 3.58 1.57
C GLY A 116 -10.15 3.88 0.50
N PHE A 117 -9.57 2.83 -0.09
CA PHE A 117 -8.59 2.95 -1.16
C PHE A 117 -9.18 3.57 -2.43
N LEU A 118 -10.35 3.10 -2.87
CA LEU A 118 -11.05 3.65 -4.03
C LEU A 118 -11.50 5.09 -3.78
N TRP A 119 -11.97 5.40 -2.57
CA TRP A 119 -12.38 6.75 -2.21
C TRP A 119 -11.20 7.72 -2.20
N ALA A 120 -10.04 7.31 -1.68
CA ALA A 120 -8.81 8.11 -1.75
C ALA A 120 -8.40 8.35 -3.22
N GLY A 121 -8.45 7.31 -4.06
CA GLY A 121 -8.21 7.41 -5.50
C GLY A 121 -9.12 8.42 -6.18
N TRP A 122 -10.43 8.34 -5.93
CA TRP A 122 -11.41 9.28 -6.44
C TRP A 122 -11.11 10.72 -6.02
N ARG A 123 -10.81 10.96 -4.73
CA ARG A 123 -10.45 12.31 -4.23
C ARG A 123 -9.20 12.86 -4.90
N MET A 124 -8.20 12.02 -5.18
CA MET A 124 -7.01 12.45 -5.91
C MET A 124 -7.33 12.86 -7.33
N VAL A 125 -8.14 12.09 -8.06
CA VAL A 125 -8.55 12.45 -9.43
C VAL A 125 -9.33 13.76 -9.43
N VAL A 126 -10.31 13.91 -8.53
CA VAL A 126 -11.10 15.13 -8.40
C VAL A 126 -10.23 16.34 -8.06
N SER A 127 -9.27 16.21 -7.14
CA SER A 127 -8.38 17.32 -6.78
C SER A 127 -7.46 17.73 -7.92
N VAL A 128 -6.94 16.78 -8.71
CA VAL A 128 -6.19 17.08 -9.93
C VAL A 128 -7.06 17.83 -10.94
N LEU A 129 -8.31 17.39 -11.16
CA LEU A 129 -9.25 18.06 -12.07
C LEU A 129 -9.62 19.47 -11.61
N GLN A 130 -9.77 19.67 -10.29
CA GLN A 130 -10.07 20.97 -9.67
C GLN A 130 -8.83 21.86 -9.48
N ARG A 131 -7.65 21.40 -9.93
CA ARG A 131 -6.35 22.08 -9.75
C ARG A 131 -6.02 22.41 -8.29
N THR A 132 -6.50 21.61 -7.34
CA THR A 132 -6.14 21.72 -5.93
C THR A 132 -4.96 20.80 -5.62
N ASN A 133 -4.12 21.17 -4.65
CA ASN A 133 -2.93 20.38 -4.28
C ASN A 133 -3.22 19.23 -3.30
N GLU A 134 -4.48 18.88 -3.06
CA GLU A 134 -4.86 17.83 -2.10
C GLU A 134 -4.41 16.43 -2.54
N TRP A 135 -4.27 16.17 -3.84
CA TRP A 135 -3.86 14.86 -4.38
C TRP A 135 -2.52 14.37 -3.81
N GLN A 136 -1.63 15.30 -3.47
CA GLN A 136 -0.29 15.01 -2.97
C GLN A 136 -0.26 14.36 -1.58
N GLN A 137 -1.37 14.36 -0.84
CA GLN A 137 -1.47 13.74 0.48
C GLN A 137 -1.46 12.21 0.39
N HIS A 138 -2.20 11.65 -0.57
CA HIS A 138 -2.38 10.20 -0.70
C HIS A 138 -1.59 9.60 -1.86
N ALA A 139 -1.13 10.42 -2.82
CA ALA A 139 -0.53 9.97 -4.09
C ALA A 139 0.60 8.96 -3.93
N LEU A 140 1.50 9.17 -2.98
CA LEU A 140 2.65 8.29 -2.82
C LEU A 140 2.21 6.90 -2.32
N LEU A 141 1.46 6.85 -1.22
CA LEU A 141 1.02 5.60 -0.62
C LEU A 141 0.02 4.87 -1.53
N TRP A 142 -0.92 5.60 -2.14
CA TRP A 142 -1.90 5.05 -3.07
C TRP A 142 -1.24 4.53 -4.34
N GLY A 143 -0.36 5.33 -4.96
CA GLY A 143 0.34 4.97 -6.19
C GLY A 143 1.25 3.77 -6.02
N TRP A 144 2.00 3.71 -4.90
CA TRP A 144 2.80 2.54 -4.55
C TRP A 144 1.93 1.30 -4.37
N THR A 145 0.81 1.43 -3.63
CA THR A 145 -0.11 0.33 -3.34
C THR A 145 -0.73 -0.20 -4.63
N ALA A 146 -1.26 0.69 -5.47
CA ALA A 146 -1.81 0.36 -6.78
C ALA A 146 -0.78 -0.36 -7.64
N ALA A 147 0.40 0.26 -7.84
CA ALA A 147 1.43 -0.28 -8.72
C ALA A 147 1.91 -1.66 -8.27
N TYR A 148 2.17 -1.86 -6.97
CA TYR A 148 2.61 -3.15 -6.47
C TYR A 148 1.51 -4.21 -6.55
N PHE A 149 0.29 -3.87 -6.11
CA PHE A 149 -0.84 -4.78 -6.14
C PHE A 149 -1.12 -5.26 -7.57
N THR A 150 -1.13 -4.34 -8.53
CA THR A 150 -1.32 -4.61 -9.95
C THR A 150 -0.18 -5.47 -10.51
N TRP A 151 1.08 -5.11 -10.25
CA TRP A 151 2.23 -5.88 -10.70
C TRP A 151 2.19 -7.33 -10.19
N GLN A 152 1.87 -7.54 -8.91
CA GLN A 152 1.76 -8.89 -8.35
C GLN A 152 0.54 -9.65 -8.84
N SER A 153 -0.57 -8.95 -9.13
CA SER A 153 -1.77 -9.58 -9.68
C SER A 153 -1.59 -10.09 -11.11
N PHE A 154 -0.67 -9.49 -11.87
CA PHE A 154 -0.27 -9.94 -13.20
C PHE A 154 0.89 -10.96 -13.20
N SER A 155 1.48 -11.26 -12.05
CA SER A 155 2.53 -12.26 -11.95
C SER A 155 1.96 -13.66 -12.13
N LEU A 156 2.74 -14.57 -12.72
CA LEU A 156 2.30 -15.94 -13.06
C LEU A 156 2.17 -16.87 -11.84
N ASN A 157 2.50 -16.35 -10.65
CA ASN A 157 2.31 -17.00 -9.36
C ASN A 157 1.60 -16.03 -8.39
N PRO A 158 0.34 -15.63 -8.66
CA PRO A 158 -0.39 -14.56 -7.96
C PRO A 158 -0.88 -15.04 -6.58
N SER A 159 0.06 -15.46 -5.74
CA SER A 159 -0.20 -15.94 -4.39
C SER A 159 -0.43 -14.77 -3.44
N MET A 160 -1.34 -14.96 -2.48
CA MET A 160 -1.67 -13.93 -1.50
C MET A 160 -0.45 -13.45 -0.72
N ARG A 161 0.52 -14.33 -0.44
CA ARG A 161 1.77 -14.00 0.28
C ARG A 161 2.57 -12.88 -0.39
N TYR A 162 2.55 -12.78 -1.71
CA TYR A 162 3.31 -11.73 -2.38
C TYR A 162 2.66 -10.36 -2.24
N GLN A 163 1.39 -10.30 -1.84
CA GLN A 163 0.70 -9.05 -1.53
C GLN A 163 0.95 -8.55 -0.11
N LEU A 164 1.67 -9.28 0.76
CA LEU A 164 1.94 -8.88 2.15
C LEU A 164 2.37 -7.40 2.30
N PRO A 165 3.24 -6.85 1.43
CA PRO A 165 3.63 -5.44 1.53
C PRO A 165 2.45 -4.44 1.42
N VAL A 166 1.36 -4.80 0.76
CA VAL A 166 0.20 -3.92 0.52
C VAL A 166 -0.78 -3.90 1.70
N TYR A 167 -0.71 -4.87 2.61
CA TYR A 167 -1.65 -5.00 3.74
C TYR A 167 -1.65 -3.75 4.63
N PRO A 168 -0.51 -3.26 5.13
CA PRO A 168 -0.50 -2.09 6.02
C PRO A 168 -1.07 -0.85 5.33
N ALA A 169 -0.75 -0.65 4.06
CA ALA A 169 -1.25 0.49 3.29
C ALA A 169 -2.77 0.43 3.13
N LEU A 170 -3.32 -0.74 2.79
CA LEU A 170 -4.77 -0.97 2.71
C LEU A 170 -5.49 -0.73 4.04
N VAL A 171 -4.89 -1.18 5.15
CA VAL A 171 -5.43 -0.92 6.50
C VAL A 171 -5.40 0.57 6.84
N ILE A 172 -4.35 1.30 6.46
CA ILE A 172 -4.29 2.76 6.59
C ILE A 172 -5.43 3.41 5.80
N PHE A 173 -5.70 2.95 4.57
CA PHE A 173 -6.83 3.48 3.78
C PHE A 173 -8.20 3.13 4.38
N ALA A 174 -8.35 1.95 4.99
CA ALA A 174 -9.56 1.57 5.73
C ALA A 174 -9.80 2.54 6.91
N ALA A 175 -8.77 2.77 7.72
CA ALA A 175 -8.82 3.68 8.86
C ALA A 175 -9.07 5.12 8.43
N TRP A 176 -8.35 5.59 7.41
CA TRP A 176 -8.53 6.92 6.83
C TRP A 176 -9.95 7.10 6.30
N GLY A 177 -10.51 6.12 5.59
CA GLY A 177 -11.88 6.17 5.08
C GLY A 177 -12.90 6.28 6.22
N LEU A 178 -12.71 5.54 7.30
CA LEU A 178 -13.60 5.63 8.46
C LEU A 178 -13.52 7.01 9.14
N VAL A 179 -12.31 7.53 9.36
CA VAL A 179 -12.09 8.85 9.97
C VAL A 179 -12.60 9.98 9.08
N ALA A 180 -12.32 9.92 7.78
CA ALA A 180 -12.80 10.92 6.83
C ALA A 180 -14.33 10.93 6.72
N LEU A 181 -14.98 9.76 6.85
CA LEU A 181 -16.44 9.69 6.93
C LEU A 181 -16.96 10.32 8.23
N TYR A 182 -16.34 9.99 9.37
CA TYR A 182 -16.67 10.59 10.66
C TYR A 182 -16.55 12.13 10.65
N ASP A 183 -15.43 12.65 10.11
CA ASP A 183 -15.17 14.08 10.01
C ASP A 183 -16.12 14.78 9.03
N ARG A 184 -16.57 14.10 7.97
CA ARG A 184 -17.56 14.66 7.03
C ARG A 184 -18.93 14.81 7.70
N VAL A 185 -19.33 13.84 8.54
CA VAL A 185 -20.55 13.95 9.35
C VAL A 185 -20.40 15.06 10.41
N ARG A 186 -19.19 15.27 10.94
CA ARG A 186 -18.89 16.31 11.93
C ARG A 186 -18.83 17.74 11.35
N SER A 187 -18.11 17.95 10.26
CA SER A 187 -17.79 19.28 9.69
C SER A 187 -18.99 20.03 9.10
N GLN A 188 -20.05 19.33 8.73
CA GLN A 188 -21.35 19.96 8.41
C GLN A 188 -22.10 20.51 9.65
N SER A 189 -21.45 20.55 10.83
CA SER A 189 -22.04 20.93 12.12
C SER A 189 -21.55 22.29 12.68
N PHE A 190 -20.87 23.13 11.90
CA PHE A 190 -20.57 24.52 12.32
C PHE A 190 -21.56 25.50 11.68
N PRO A 191 -22.59 25.98 12.40
CA PRO A 191 -23.30 27.18 12.00
C PRO A 191 -22.36 28.36 12.22
N THR A 192 -22.04 29.06 11.14
CA THR A 192 -21.44 30.40 11.19
C THR A 192 -22.33 31.26 12.08
N PHE A 193 -21.74 31.90 13.09
CA PHE A 193 -22.41 32.80 14.01
C PHE A 193 -23.18 33.88 13.21
N GLY A 194 -24.52 33.79 13.16
CA GLY A 194 -25.34 34.83 12.54
C GLY A 194 -26.72 34.42 12.03
N GLU A 195 -26.95 33.18 11.60
CA GLU A 195 -28.25 32.80 11.02
C GLU A 195 -29.18 32.10 12.01
N LYS A 196 -30.19 32.84 12.48
CA LYS A 196 -31.44 32.26 12.97
C LYS A 196 -32.21 31.71 11.77
N SER A 197 -32.41 30.40 11.69
CA SER A 197 -33.74 29.80 11.43
C SER A 197 -33.73 28.27 11.33
N ALA A 198 -34.70 27.69 12.04
CA ALA A 198 -35.51 26.50 11.71
C ALA A 198 -34.83 25.12 11.56
N GLY A 199 -35.22 24.20 12.47
CA GLY A 199 -35.22 22.75 12.23
C GLY A 199 -34.34 21.93 13.17
N SER A 200 -34.81 21.67 14.40
CA SER A 200 -34.16 20.80 15.39
C SER A 200 -34.18 19.30 15.07
N GLU A 201 -34.70 18.88 13.91
CA GLU A 201 -34.77 17.47 13.50
C GLU A 201 -33.43 16.93 12.95
N GLY A 202 -32.51 17.81 12.53
CA GLY A 202 -31.22 17.42 11.97
C GLY A 202 -30.15 17.00 12.98
N SER A 203 -30.32 17.28 14.28
CA SER A 203 -29.26 17.06 15.29
C SER A 203 -29.16 15.58 15.74
N SER A 204 -30.31 14.93 15.99
CA SER A 204 -30.37 13.55 16.50
C SER A 204 -29.91 12.51 15.46
N SER A 205 -30.35 12.66 14.20
CA SER A 205 -29.92 11.80 13.08
C SER A 205 -28.40 11.87 12.83
N ARG A 206 -27.78 13.05 13.04
CA ARG A 206 -26.33 13.24 12.89
C ARG A 206 -25.51 12.74 14.08
N SER A 207 -26.06 12.72 15.30
CA SER A 207 -25.46 11.96 16.41
C SER A 207 -25.52 10.46 16.19
N LEU A 208 -26.65 9.95 15.66
CA LEU A 208 -26.80 8.54 15.32
C LEU A 208 -25.81 8.12 14.22
N ALA A 209 -25.67 8.92 13.15
CA ALA A 209 -24.68 8.65 12.10
C ALA A 209 -23.24 8.58 12.64
N ARG A 210 -22.87 9.43 13.60
CA ARG A 210 -21.55 9.39 14.27
C ARG A 210 -21.36 8.10 15.05
N VAL A 211 -22.35 7.73 15.87
CA VAL A 211 -22.32 6.49 16.64
C VAL A 211 -22.25 5.28 15.71
N LEU A 212 -22.99 5.28 14.61
CA LEU A 212 -22.94 4.22 13.59
C LEU A 212 -21.56 4.08 12.96
N VAL A 213 -20.88 5.17 12.61
CA VAL A 213 -19.50 5.08 12.05
C VAL A 213 -18.53 4.46 13.05
N VAL A 214 -18.62 4.87 14.33
CA VAL A 214 -17.77 4.29 15.39
C VAL A 214 -18.12 2.81 15.60
N LEU A 215 -19.40 2.46 15.66
CA LEU A 215 -19.86 1.08 15.79
C LEU A 215 -19.39 0.21 14.63
N VAL A 216 -19.43 0.72 13.39
CA VAL A 216 -18.89 0.01 12.22
C VAL A 216 -17.39 -0.21 12.38
N GLY A 217 -16.63 0.79 12.82
CA GLY A 217 -15.20 0.64 13.08
C GLY A 217 -14.89 -0.43 14.12
N VAL A 218 -15.59 -0.38 15.26
CA VAL A 218 -15.45 -1.36 16.35
C VAL A 218 -15.85 -2.76 15.87
N ALA A 219 -16.95 -2.89 15.14
CA ALA A 219 -17.42 -4.17 14.59
C ALA A 219 -16.42 -4.75 13.58
N VAL A 220 -15.84 -3.92 12.71
CA VAL A 220 -14.81 -4.36 11.75
C VAL A 220 -13.56 -4.86 12.48
N LEU A 221 -13.10 -4.16 13.51
CA LEU A 221 -11.96 -4.59 14.32
C LEU A 221 -12.25 -5.89 15.08
N ALA A 222 -13.41 -5.98 15.73
CA ALA A 222 -13.83 -7.18 16.45
C ALA A 222 -13.92 -8.39 15.51
N ALA A 223 -14.50 -8.21 14.31
CA ALA A 223 -14.59 -9.27 13.32
C ALA A 223 -13.22 -9.67 12.76
N ALA A 224 -12.31 -8.71 12.55
CA ALA A 224 -10.94 -9.00 12.13
C ALA A 224 -10.16 -9.77 13.22
N MET A 225 -10.33 -9.41 14.50
CA MET A 225 -9.74 -10.13 15.62
C MET A 225 -10.31 -11.55 15.74
N ALA A 226 -11.64 -11.71 15.62
CA ALA A 226 -12.28 -13.02 15.64
C ALA A 226 -11.81 -13.90 14.48
N TYR A 227 -11.69 -13.32 13.28
CA TYR A 227 -11.15 -14.00 12.11
C TYR A 227 -9.71 -14.46 12.33
N ALA A 228 -8.84 -13.57 12.80
CA ALA A 228 -7.44 -13.90 13.10
C ALA A 228 -7.33 -15.00 14.16
N PHE A 229 -8.12 -14.90 15.23
CA PHE A 229 -8.16 -15.92 16.29
C PHE A 229 -8.59 -17.28 15.74
N GLY A 230 -9.70 -17.34 15.00
CA GLY A 230 -10.19 -18.58 14.39
C GLY A 230 -9.18 -19.18 13.39
N PHE A 231 -8.55 -18.34 12.58
CA PHE A 231 -7.55 -18.77 11.60
C PHE A 231 -6.32 -19.39 12.27
N THR A 232 -5.82 -18.80 13.36
CA THR A 232 -4.65 -19.35 14.09
C THR A 232 -4.90 -20.70 14.75
N ARG A 233 -6.17 -21.04 15.01
CA ARG A 233 -6.56 -22.29 15.67
C ARG A 233 -7.08 -23.37 14.73
N ILE A 234 -6.96 -23.18 13.41
CA ILE A 234 -7.49 -24.14 12.44
C ILE A 234 -6.84 -25.54 12.52
N TYR A 235 -5.67 -25.63 13.16
CA TYR A 235 -4.93 -26.87 13.38
C TYR A 235 -4.94 -27.35 14.85
N ASP A 236 -5.50 -26.56 15.75
CA ASP A 236 -5.70 -26.97 17.14
C ASP A 236 -6.97 -27.84 17.18
N ARG A 237 -6.76 -29.15 17.17
CA ARG A 237 -7.81 -30.17 17.31
C ARG A 237 -8.11 -30.46 18.78
#